data_AF-A0A2A6REC2-F1
#
_entry.id   AF-A0A2A6REC2-F1
#
_cell.length_a   1.000
_cell.length_b   1.000
_cell.length_c   1.000
_cell.angle_alpha   90.00
_cell.angle_beta   90.00
_cell.angle_gamma   90.00
#
_symmetry.space_group_name_H-M   'P 1'
#
loop_
_entity.id
_entity.type
_entity.pdbx_description
1 polymer ?
#
loop_
_entity_poly.entity_id
_entity_poly.type
_entity_poly.pdbx_seq_one_letter_code
_entity_poly.pdbx_strand_id
1 'polypeptide(L)' 'MPSLPFGIEAQHPDEFIRHLIDLNRFAVCSAVQQQRRALKNPPKPVDTFLEILEQQRLPLTVAALRHLSQFL' A
#
# COMPACT_ATOMS: atom_id res chain seq x y z
N MET A 1 -21.88 18.04 15.10
CA MET A 1 -20.45 17.67 15.19
C MET A 1 -19.65 18.89 14.79
N PRO A 2 -18.72 19.41 15.61
CA PRO A 2 -17.94 20.58 15.23
C PRO A 2 -17.03 20.19 14.05
N SER A 3 -17.08 20.98 12.98
CA SER A 3 -16.25 20.81 11.80
C SER A 3 -14.79 21.12 12.13
N LEU A 4 -13.86 20.24 11.75
CA LEU A 4 -12.42 20.49 11.84
C LEU A 4 -12.07 21.75 11.01
N PRO A 5 -11.20 22.64 11.50
CA PRO A 5 -11.01 24.00 10.97
C PRO A 5 -10.48 24.10 9.53
N PHE A 6 -10.17 22.97 8.89
CA PHE A 6 -9.67 22.90 7.51
C PHE A 6 -10.42 21.89 6.62
N GLY A 7 -11.51 21.29 7.11
CA GLY A 7 -12.23 20.24 6.36
C GLY A 7 -11.39 18.98 6.07
N ILE A 8 -10.34 18.75 6.86
CA ILE A 8 -9.48 17.57 6.77
C ILE A 8 -10.04 16.51 7.69
N GLU A 9 -10.17 15.29 7.18
CA GLU A 9 -10.63 14.13 7.93
C GLU A 9 -9.54 13.06 7.95
N ALA A 10 -9.46 12.32 9.05
CA ALA A 10 -8.55 11.18 9.15
C ALA A 10 -9.08 10.05 8.27
N GLN A 11 -8.24 9.53 7.37
CA GLN A 11 -8.54 8.34 6.57
C GLN A 11 -7.65 7.18 7.01
N HIS A 12 -8.22 5.98 7.08
CA HIS A 12 -7.45 4.78 7.38
C HIS A 12 -6.39 4.56 6.28
N PRO A 13 -5.12 4.23 6.62
CA PRO A 13 -4.05 4.12 5.64
C PRO A 13 -4.34 3.07 4.56
N ASP A 14 -4.99 1.97 4.92
CA ASP A 14 -5.37 0.92 3.97
C ASP A 14 -6.40 1.40 2.94
N GLU A 15 -7.38 2.21 3.35
CA GLU A 15 -8.35 2.80 2.43
C GLU A 15 -7.69 3.86 1.54
N PHE A 16 -6.82 4.69 2.12
CA PHE A 16 -6.08 5.71 1.37
C PHE A 16 -5.25 5.09 0.25
N ILE A 17 -4.45 4.05 0.55
CA ILE A 17 -3.63 3.37 -0.46
C ILE A 17 -4.51 2.65 -1.49
N ARG A 18 -5.61 2.03 -1.05
CA ARG A 18 -6.61 1.42 -1.95
C ARG A 18 -7.15 2.42 -2.97
N HIS A 19 -7.45 3.65 -2.56
CA HIS A 19 -7.87 4.73 -3.47
C HIS A 19 -6.75 5.16 -4.42
N LEU A 20 -5.50 5.22 -3.96
CA LEU A 20 -4.36 5.52 -4.83
C LEU A 20 -4.14 4.43 -5.89
N ILE A 21 -4.40 3.16 -5.57
CA ILE A 21 -4.32 2.06 -6.53
C ILE A 21 -5.40 2.23 -7.61
N ASP A 22 -6.64 2.60 -7.24
CA ASP A 22 -7.70 2.88 -8.22
C ASP A 22 -7.35 4.08 -9.10
N LEU A 23 -6.78 5.12 -8.50
CA LEU A 23 -6.39 6.35 -9.21
C LEU A 23 -5.23 6.09 -10.19
N ASN A 24 -4.16 5.43 -9.75
CA ASN A 24 -3.00 5.13 -10.58
C ASN A 24 -2.19 3.93 -10.05
N ARG A 25 -2.63 2.72 -10.41
CA ARG A 25 -1.96 1.46 -10.06
C ARG A 25 -0.48 1.41 -10.46
N PHE A 26 -0.07 2.02 -11.57
CA PHE A 26 1.31 1.93 -12.05
C PHE A 26 2.27 2.73 -11.17
N ALA A 27 1.87 3.94 -10.77
CA ALA A 27 2.64 4.76 -9.84
C ALA A 27 2.79 4.04 -8.47
N VAL A 28 1.70 3.46 -7.96
CA VAL A 28 1.74 2.69 -6.70
C VAL A 28 2.63 1.46 -6.83
N CYS A 29 2.52 0.67 -7.92
CA CYS A 29 3.39 -0.49 -8.13
C CYS A 29 4.87 -0.11 -8.17
N SER A 30 5.22 1.00 -8.82
CA SER A 30 6.59 1.51 -8.84
C SER A 30 7.10 1.87 -7.44
N ALA A 31 6.28 2.55 -6.64
CA ALA A 31 6.62 2.90 -5.26
C ALA A 31 6.79 1.65 -4.38
N VAL A 32 5.86 0.68 -4.50
CA VAL A 32 5.90 -0.60 -3.77
C VAL A 32 7.16 -1.40 -4.14
N GLN A 33 7.47 -1.51 -5.44
CA GLN A 33 8.66 -2.20 -5.91
C GLN A 33 9.94 -1.53 -5.38
N GLN A 34 10.00 -0.19 -5.38
CA GLN A 34 11.13 0.55 -4.83
C GLN A 34 11.30 0.29 -3.33
N GLN A 35 10.20 0.35 -2.56
CA GLN A 35 10.21 0.08 -1.13
C GLN A 35 10.70 -1.35 -0.84
N ARG A 36 10.15 -2.36 -1.54
CA ARG A 36 10.57 -3.75 -1.40
C ARG A 36 12.05 -3.95 -1.71
N ARG A 37 12.55 -3.36 -2.79
CA ARG A 37 13.97 -3.45 -3.20
C ARG A 37 14.92 -2.70 -2.25
N ALA A 38 14.42 -1.71 -1.51
CA ALA A 38 15.20 -1.00 -0.49
C ALA A 38 15.43 -1.87 0.77
N LEU A 39 14.56 -2.85 1.04
CA LEU A 39 14.75 -3.85 2.09
C LEU A 39 15.81 -4.87 1.63
N LYS A 40 17.07 -4.63 1.96
CA LYS A 40 18.21 -5.45 1.51
C LYS A 40 18.69 -6.48 2.55
N ASN A 41 18.30 -6.34 3.82
CA ASN A 41 18.81 -7.15 4.93
C ASN A 41 17.66 -7.65 5.84
N PRO A 42 17.01 -8.78 5.51
CA PRO A 42 17.19 -9.59 4.30
C PRO A 42 16.38 -9.07 3.11
N PRO A 43 16.77 -9.39 1.86
CA PRO A 43 15.93 -9.16 0.68
C PRO A 43 14.57 -9.82 0.85
N LYS A 44 13.49 -9.11 0.47
CA LYS A 44 12.12 -9.63 0.60
C LYS A 44 11.55 -10.03 -0.77
N PRO A 45 11.21 -11.31 -0.97
CA PRO A 45 10.35 -11.75 -2.08
C PRO A 45 9.01 -11.00 -2.05
N VAL A 46 8.31 -10.97 -3.19
CA VAL A 46 7.01 -10.27 -3.30
C VAL A 46 6.01 -10.78 -2.27
N ASP A 47 5.83 -12.10 -2.17
CA ASP A 47 4.85 -12.69 -1.24
C ASP A 47 5.15 -12.35 0.22
N THR A 48 6.40 -12.51 0.66
CA THR A 48 6.82 -12.15 2.02
C THR A 48 6.63 -10.66 2.30
N PHE A 49 6.85 -9.80 1.30
CA PHE A 49 6.63 -8.37 1.45
C PHE A 49 5.13 -8.05 1.62
N LEU A 50 4.26 -8.69 0.83
CA LEU A 50 2.81 -8.53 0.95
C LEU A 50 2.27 -9.05 2.29
N GLU A 51 2.80 -10.15 2.81
CA GLU A 51 2.46 -10.64 4.15
C GLU A 51 2.83 -9.64 5.26
N ILE A 52 3.98 -8.96 5.13
CA ILE A 52 4.39 -7.91 6.07
C ILE A 52 3.40 -6.73 6.04
N LEU A 53 2.97 -6.30 4.85
CA LEU A 53 1.95 -5.24 4.73
C LEU A 53 0.61 -5.67 5.35
N GLU A 54 0.23 -6.92 5.17
CA GLU A 54 -1.00 -7.48 5.75
C GLU A 54 -0.95 -7.45 7.29
N GLN A 55 0.20 -7.83 7.87
CA GLN A 55 0.45 -7.73 9.31
C GLN A 55 0.42 -6.28 9.84
N GLN A 56 0.74 -5.30 8.99
CA GLN A 56 0.63 -3.87 9.29
C GLN A 56 -0.79 -3.32 9.15
N ARG A 57 -1.80 -4.20 9.08
CA ARG A 57 -3.22 -3.85 8.93
C ARG A 57 -3.51 -3.14 7.60
N LEU A 58 -2.88 -3.61 6.52
CA LEU A 58 -3.17 -3.18 5.15
C LEU A 58 -3.82 -4.28 4.27
N PRO A 59 -4.87 -5.00 4.75
CA PRO A 59 -5.44 -6.13 4.01
C PRO A 59 -6.09 -5.75 2.66
N LEU A 60 -6.76 -4.60 2.54
CA LEU A 60 -7.38 -4.16 1.28
C LEU A 60 -6.33 -3.83 0.23
N THR A 61 -5.26 -3.16 0.65
CA THR A 61 -4.09 -2.86 -0.17
C THR A 61 -3.44 -4.16 -0.64
N VAL A 62 -3.21 -5.11 0.25
CA VAL A 62 -2.59 -6.40 -0.08
C VAL A 62 -3.46 -7.18 -1.07
N ALA A 63 -4.78 -7.24 -0.86
CA ALA A 63 -5.68 -7.89 -1.80
C ALA A 63 -5.57 -7.29 -3.21
N ALA A 64 -5.55 -5.96 -3.33
CA ALA A 64 -5.37 -5.28 -4.61
C ALA A 64 -3.98 -5.53 -5.23
N LEU A 65 -2.92 -5.49 -4.43
CA LEU A 65 -1.55 -5.71 -4.88
C LEU A 65 -1.28 -7.16 -5.32
N ARG A 66 -1.97 -8.16 -4.74
CA ARG A 66 -1.85 -9.56 -5.18
C ARG A 66 -2.30 -9.75 -6.64
N HIS A 67 -3.30 -9.00 -7.09
CA HIS A 67 -3.71 -8.97 -8.51
C HIS A 67 -2.68 -8.30 -9.44
N LEU A 68 -1.74 -7.56 -8.86
CA LEU A 68 -0.71 -6.79 -9.57
C LEU A 68 0.70 -7.34 -9.33
N SER A 69 0.83 -8.51 -8.70
CA SER A 69 2.09 -9.06 -8.19
C SER A 69 3.21 -9.16 -9.23
N GLN A 70 2.87 -9.39 -10.50
CA GLN A 70 3.82 -9.42 -11.61
C GLN A 70 4.59 -8.11 -11.83
N PHE A 71 4.09 -6.99 -11.29
CA PHE A 71 4.69 -5.66 -11.42
C PHE A 71 5.51 -5.24 -10.18
N LEU A 72 5.60 -6.08 -9.13
CA LEU A 72 6.18 -5.71 -7.82
C LEU A 72 7.63 -6.16 -7.60
#